data_AF-A0A8C6QPV7-F1
#
_entry.id   AF-A0A8C6QPV7-F1
#
_cell.length_a   1.000
_cell.length_b   1.000
_cell.length_c   1.000
_cell.angle_alpha   90.00
_cell.angle_beta   90.00
_cell.angle_gamma   90.00
#
_symmetry.space_group_name_H-M   'P 1'
#
loop_
_entity.id
_entity.type
_entity.pdbx_description
1 polymer ?
#
loop_
_entity_poly.entity_id
_entity_poly.type
_entity_poly.pdbx_seq_one_letter_code
_entity_poly.pdbx_strand_id
1 'polypeptide(L)'
;HHHSELLRSLAQMKGPDLGKTLSAPAAVPELKLLCGADVLKTFQTPSLWEDTHIQEIVEKFGLVCVSRAGHDPKGYILDSPILREFQHNIHLAREPVQNEISSTYIRRALGQGQSVKYLLPDAVIAYIKDHSLYTKGSSWKGKGKGS
;
A
#
# COMPACT_ATOMS: atom_id res chain seq x y z
N HIS A 1 -10.94 -12.02 -27.94
CA HIS A 1 -10.74 -11.64 -29.36
C HIS A 1 -9.64 -10.59 -29.58
N HIS A 2 -9.46 -9.57 -28.73
CA HIS A 2 -8.37 -8.59 -28.91
C HIS A 2 -6.97 -9.04 -28.48
N HIS A 3 -6.86 -10.00 -27.55
CA HIS A 3 -5.55 -10.50 -27.10
C HIS A 3 -4.79 -11.26 -28.19
N SER A 4 -5.52 -11.98 -29.06
CA SER A 4 -4.94 -12.73 -30.18
C SER A 4 -4.39 -11.82 -31.28
N GLU A 5 -4.94 -10.61 -31.46
CA GLU A 5 -4.47 -9.68 -32.49
C GLU A 5 -3.15 -9.00 -32.11
N LEU A 6 -2.96 -8.70 -30.82
CA LEU A 6 -1.71 -8.15 -30.31
C LEU A 6 -0.53 -9.12 -30.48
N LEU A 7 -0.75 -10.41 -30.21
CA LEU A 7 0.27 -11.45 -30.39
C LEU A 7 0.61 -11.68 -31.87
N ARG A 8 -0.36 -11.48 -32.78
CA ARG A 8 -0.17 -11.65 -34.22
C ARG A 8 0.60 -10.48 -34.85
N SER A 9 0.37 -9.26 -34.35
CA SER A 9 1.09 -8.04 -34.76
C SER A 9 2.58 -8.11 -34.41
N LEU A 10 2.91 -8.63 -33.22
CA LEU A 10 4.30 -8.80 -32.76
C LEU A 10 5.10 -9.81 -33.60
N ALA A 11 4.43 -10.78 -34.23
CA ALA A 11 5.09 -11.82 -35.01
C ALA A 11 5.49 -11.38 -36.43
N GLN A 12 4.98 -10.26 -36.95
CA GLN A 12 5.17 -9.87 -38.36
C GLN A 12 6.29 -8.85 -38.63
N MET A 13 6.99 -8.34 -37.61
CA MET A 13 8.18 -7.50 -37.82
C MET A 13 9.46 -8.34 -37.78
N LYS A 14 9.80 -9.00 -38.89
CA LYS A 14 11.13 -9.61 -39.08
C LYS A 14 11.71 -9.22 -40.45
N GLY A 15 12.36 -8.06 -40.49
CA GLY A 15 13.30 -7.66 -41.56
C GLY A 15 14.72 -8.18 -41.26
N PRO A 16 15.62 -8.26 -42.26
CA PRO A 16 16.90 -8.95 -42.11
C PRO A 16 17.99 -8.06 -41.48
N ASP A 17 18.65 -8.67 -40.50
CA ASP A 17 20.04 -8.55 -40.03
C ASP A 17 20.71 -7.16 -39.97
N LEU A 18 20.71 -6.57 -38.77
CA LEU A 18 21.87 -5.82 -38.27
C LEU A 18 21.89 -5.87 -36.74
N GLY A 19 22.86 -6.58 -36.16
CA GLY A 19 23.27 -6.44 -34.77
C GLY A 19 22.58 -7.41 -33.79
N LYS A 20 23.38 -8.35 -33.28
CA LYS A 20 23.11 -9.14 -32.08
C LYS A 20 22.64 -8.23 -30.94
N THR A 21 21.34 -8.06 -30.79
CA THR A 21 20.76 -7.53 -29.55
C THR A 21 20.77 -8.72 -28.60
N LEU A 22 21.77 -8.79 -27.71
CA LEU A 22 21.67 -9.68 -26.56
C LEU A 22 20.44 -9.23 -25.77
N SER A 23 19.36 -9.98 -25.89
CA SER A 23 18.22 -9.86 -24.99
C SER A 23 18.76 -10.05 -23.59
N ALA A 24 18.77 -8.98 -22.80
CA ALA A 24 19.06 -9.09 -21.37
C ALA A 24 18.12 -10.16 -20.79
N PRO A 25 18.61 -11.04 -19.89
CA PRO A 25 17.72 -11.97 -19.21
C PRO A 25 16.64 -11.15 -18.52
N ALA A 26 15.36 -11.50 -18.74
CA ALA A 26 14.26 -10.85 -18.07
C ALA A 26 14.49 -10.94 -16.55
N ALA A 27 14.60 -9.79 -15.89
CA ALA A 27 14.83 -9.74 -14.46
C ALA A 27 13.71 -10.51 -13.73
N VAL A 28 14.09 -11.26 -12.68
CA VAL A 28 13.12 -11.96 -11.83
C VAL A 28 12.28 -10.92 -11.07
N PRO A 29 10.95 -11.07 -10.97
CA PRO A 29 10.12 -10.10 -10.25
C PRO A 29 10.47 -10.06 -8.77
N GLU A 30 10.45 -8.86 -8.20
CA GLU A 30 10.66 -8.61 -6.77
C GLU A 30 9.32 -8.43 -6.04
N LEU A 31 9.26 -8.90 -4.80
CA LEU A 31 8.14 -8.65 -3.89
C LEU A 31 8.53 -7.53 -2.92
N LYS A 32 7.71 -6.49 -2.80
CA LYS A 32 7.87 -5.40 -1.81
C LYS A 32 6.58 -5.17 -1.04
N LEU A 33 6.71 -4.73 0.22
CA LEU A 33 5.58 -4.35 1.05
C LEU A 33 5.15 -2.91 0.74
N LEU A 34 3.92 -2.72 0.25
CA LEU A 34 3.31 -1.39 0.12
C LEU A 34 2.58 -1.02 1.41
N CYS A 35 2.92 0.12 2.01
CA CYS A 35 2.26 0.60 3.22
C CYS A 35 2.22 2.12 3.33
N GLY A 36 1.42 2.65 4.26
CA GLY A 36 1.47 4.07 4.64
C GLY A 36 2.57 4.36 5.66
N ALA A 37 2.91 5.65 5.80
CA ALA A 37 3.88 6.11 6.80
C ALA A 37 3.45 5.84 8.26
N ASP A 38 2.15 5.65 8.49
CA ASP A 38 1.60 5.19 9.77
C ASP A 38 2.09 3.79 10.13
N VAL A 39 2.12 2.85 9.17
CA VAL A 39 2.67 1.50 9.39
C VAL A 39 4.17 1.56 9.66
N LEU A 40 4.93 2.36 8.89
CA LEU A 40 6.38 2.50 9.10
C LEU A 40 6.71 2.99 10.51
N LYS A 41 5.92 3.92 11.05
CA LYS A 41 6.02 4.39 12.44
C LYS A 41 5.80 3.26 13.45
N THR A 42 4.93 2.30 13.15
CA THR A 42 4.62 1.20 14.07
C THR A 42 5.79 0.26 14.32
N PHE A 43 6.81 0.23 13.46
CA PHE A 43 8.04 -0.54 13.69
C PHE A 43 8.82 -0.10 14.93
N GLN A 44 8.58 1.14 15.41
CA GLN A 44 9.15 1.66 16.64
C GLN A 44 8.26 1.38 17.87
N THR A 45 7.09 0.77 17.68
CA THR A 45 6.16 0.48 18.79
C THR A 45 6.62 -0.78 19.52
N PRO A 46 6.97 -0.70 20.82
CA PRO A 46 7.44 -1.85 21.57
C PRO A 46 6.45 -3.02 21.54
N SER A 47 6.97 -4.23 21.36
CA SER A 47 6.19 -5.49 21.36
C SER A 47 5.14 -5.63 20.25
N LEU A 48 5.10 -4.73 19.27
CA LEU A 48 4.20 -4.87 18.11
C LEU A 48 4.85 -5.64 16.97
N TRP A 49 6.17 -5.49 16.81
CA TRP A 49 6.98 -6.14 15.80
C TRP A 49 8.23 -6.71 16.46
N GLU A 50 8.64 -7.89 16.04
CA GLU A 50 9.95 -8.44 16.38
C GLU A 50 11.00 -7.84 15.45
N ASP A 51 12.15 -7.44 16.00
CA ASP A 51 13.25 -6.83 15.24
C ASP A 51 13.72 -7.72 14.07
N THR A 52 13.71 -9.04 14.27
CA THR A 52 14.06 -10.02 13.24
C THR A 52 13.09 -10.01 12.06
N HIS A 53 11.80 -9.81 12.31
CA HIS A 53 10.79 -9.69 11.25
C HIS A 53 10.90 -8.34 10.52
N ILE A 54 11.17 -7.25 11.26
CA ILE A 54 11.41 -5.94 10.63
C ILE A 54 12.60 -6.05 9.68
N GLN A 55 13.72 -6.61 10.15
CA GLN A 55 14.92 -6.81 9.35
C GLN A 55 14.61 -7.64 8.10
N GLU A 56 13.94 -8.79 8.23
CA GLU A 56 13.61 -9.64 7.08
C GLU A 56 12.78 -8.88 6.02
N ILE A 57 11.79 -8.09 6.45
CA ILE A 57 10.97 -7.29 5.55
C ILE A 57 11.83 -6.29 4.77
N VAL A 58 12.69 -5.52 5.43
CA VAL A 58 13.45 -4.44 4.76
C VAL A 58 14.70 -4.94 4.03
N GLU A 59 15.28 -6.05 4.45
CA GLU A 59 16.47 -6.65 3.83
C GLU A 59 16.08 -7.50 2.60
N LYS A 60 15.18 -8.47 2.75
CA LYS A 60 14.91 -9.46 1.69
C LYS A 60 13.90 -9.00 0.65
N PHE A 61 12.90 -8.22 1.07
CA PHE A 61 11.79 -7.81 0.21
C PHE A 61 11.89 -6.33 -0.16
N GLY A 62 11.98 -5.49 0.86
CA GLY A 62 11.92 -4.05 0.74
C GLY A 62 10.52 -3.49 0.92
N LEU A 63 10.45 -2.18 1.05
CA LEU A 63 9.25 -1.47 1.47
C LEU A 63 9.00 -0.26 0.57
N VAL A 64 7.76 -0.06 0.17
CA VAL A 64 7.29 1.15 -0.51
C VAL A 64 6.35 1.88 0.44
N CYS A 65 6.81 2.98 1.00
CA CYS A 65 6.07 3.78 1.96
C CYS A 65 5.40 4.97 1.27
N VAL A 66 4.08 5.04 1.31
CA VAL A 66 3.32 6.21 0.87
C VAL A 66 3.26 7.24 2.00
N SER A 67 3.67 8.47 1.69
CA SER A 67 3.66 9.58 2.65
C SER A 67 2.24 10.00 2.99
N ARG A 68 1.97 10.38 4.25
CA ARG A 68 0.66 10.91 4.70
C ARG A 68 0.85 12.18 5.52
N ALA A 69 -0.18 13.01 5.65
CA ALA A 69 -0.12 14.19 6.51
C ALA A 69 0.18 13.81 7.97
N GLY A 70 0.97 14.65 8.65
CA GLY A 70 1.35 14.45 10.06
C GLY A 70 2.33 13.31 10.32
N HIS A 71 2.91 12.70 9.27
CA HIS A 71 3.92 11.65 9.39
C HIS A 71 5.25 12.08 8.75
N ASP A 72 6.35 11.72 9.39
CA ASP A 72 7.71 11.96 8.89
C ASP A 72 8.43 10.63 8.63
N PRO A 73 8.19 9.97 7.49
CA PRO A 73 8.79 8.68 7.19
C PRO A 73 10.32 8.73 7.11
N LYS A 74 10.92 9.89 6.82
CA LYS A 74 12.38 10.05 6.81
C LYS A 74 12.94 10.02 8.22
N GLY A 75 12.33 10.76 9.14
CA GLY A 75 12.69 10.71 10.56
C GLY A 75 12.60 9.28 11.10
N TYR A 76 11.50 8.57 10.82
CA TYR A 76 11.30 7.20 11.30
C TYR A 76 12.41 6.22 10.85
N ILE A 77 12.89 6.38 9.61
CA ILE A 77 13.99 5.57 9.08
C ILE A 77 15.30 5.90 9.80
N LEU A 78 15.60 7.18 10.01
CA LEU A 78 16.85 7.62 10.65
C LEU A 78 16.95 7.23 12.13
N ASP A 79 15.80 7.24 12.81
CA ASP A 79 15.67 6.94 14.24
C ASP A 79 15.75 5.42 14.55
N SER A 80 15.53 4.56 13.55
CA SER A 80 15.66 3.10 13.71
C SER A 80 16.98 2.58 13.12
N PRO A 81 17.85 1.94 13.91
CA PRO A 81 19.09 1.36 13.39
C PRO A 81 18.88 0.38 12.24
N ILE A 82 17.87 -0.51 12.36
CA ILE A 82 17.54 -1.54 11.35
C ILE A 82 17.07 -0.87 10.05
N LEU A 83 16.14 0.09 10.13
CA LEU A 83 15.63 0.76 8.94
C LEU A 83 16.70 1.61 8.26
N ARG A 84 17.59 2.25 9.04
CA ARG A 84 18.68 3.06 8.52
C ARG A 84 19.72 2.22 7.77
N GLU A 85 20.01 1.02 8.25
CA GLU A 85 20.92 0.07 7.60
C GLU A 85 20.40 -0.34 6.22
N PHE A 86 19.12 -0.67 6.12
CA PHE A 86 18.48 -1.12 4.87
C PHE A 86 17.71 -0.02 4.13
N GLN A 87 18.00 1.26 4.40
CA GLN A 87 17.26 2.39 3.83
C GLN A 87 17.24 2.42 2.29
N HIS A 88 18.25 1.82 1.65
CA HIS A 88 18.37 1.72 0.20
C HIS A 88 17.25 0.86 -0.43
N ASN A 89 16.63 -0.04 0.35
CA ASN A 89 15.52 -0.89 -0.06
C ASN A 89 14.16 -0.37 0.46
N ILE A 90 14.13 0.87 0.99
CA ILE A 90 12.93 1.56 1.45
C ILE A 90 12.64 2.74 0.52
N HIS A 91 11.57 2.63 -0.26
CA HIS A 91 11.17 3.64 -1.23
C HIS A 91 10.08 4.54 -0.66
N LEU A 92 10.36 5.84 -0.55
CA LEU A 92 9.37 6.82 -0.12
C LEU A 92 8.61 7.37 -1.33
N ALA A 93 7.37 6.92 -1.51
CA ALA A 93 6.47 7.44 -2.52
C ALA A 93 5.84 8.77 -2.05
N ARG A 94 5.95 9.80 -2.88
CA ARG A 94 5.27 11.08 -2.67
C ARG A 94 3.88 11.01 -3.27
N GLU A 95 2.87 11.26 -2.46
CA GLU A 95 1.50 11.44 -2.94
C GLU A 95 1.29 12.93 -3.24
N PRO A 96 1.00 13.32 -4.49
CA PRO A 96 0.83 14.74 -4.87
C PRO A 96 -0.49 15.33 -4.34
N VAL A 97 -1.46 14.48 -4.00
CA VAL A 97 -2.75 14.84 -3.44
C VAL A 97 -2.91 14.12 -2.11
N GLN A 98 -3.19 14.83 -1.04
CA GLN A 98 -3.34 14.23 0.29
C GLN A 98 -4.59 13.36 0.35
N ASN A 99 -4.42 12.04 0.45
CA ASN A 99 -5.53 11.13 0.71
C ASN A 99 -5.81 10.99 2.22
N GLU A 100 -6.64 11.89 2.73
CA GLU A 100 -7.03 11.93 4.14
C GLU A 100 -8.25 11.02 4.45
N ILE A 101 -8.70 10.22 3.49
CA ILE A 101 -9.79 9.27 3.72
C ILE A 101 -9.24 8.13 4.58
N SER A 102 -9.82 7.95 5.77
CA SER A 102 -9.49 6.84 6.68
C SER A 102 -10.71 5.97 6.97
N SER A 103 -10.49 4.68 7.19
CA SER A 103 -11.58 3.76 7.54
C SER A 103 -12.28 4.19 8.84
N THR A 104 -11.56 4.79 9.80
CA THR A 104 -12.15 5.32 11.04
C THR A 104 -13.16 6.43 10.75
N TYR A 105 -12.82 7.37 9.87
CA TYR A 105 -13.74 8.44 9.44
C TYR A 105 -14.98 7.85 8.75
N ILE A 106 -14.77 6.93 7.79
CA ILE A 106 -15.86 6.28 7.05
C ILE A 106 -16.84 5.55 7.98
N ARG A 107 -16.33 4.71 8.90
CA ARG A 107 -17.17 3.99 9.86
C ARG A 107 -17.96 4.93 10.76
N ARG A 108 -17.34 6.04 11.21
CA ARG A 108 -18.02 7.05 12.04
C ARG A 108 -19.11 7.76 11.27
N ALA A 109 -18.84 8.20 10.03
CA ALA A 109 -19.81 8.86 9.17
C ALA A 109 -21.03 7.95 8.92
N LEU A 110 -20.80 6.69 8.56
CA LEU A 110 -21.85 5.68 8.39
C LEU A 110 -22.67 5.48 9.67
N GLY A 111 -22.01 5.34 10.82
CA GLY A 111 -22.70 5.21 12.12
C GLY A 111 -23.52 6.43 12.54
N GLN A 112 -23.23 7.60 11.96
CA GLN A 112 -23.99 8.84 12.14
C GLN A 112 -25.06 9.06 11.06
N GLY A 113 -25.20 8.15 10.09
CA GLY A 113 -26.12 8.31 8.96
C GLY A 113 -25.67 9.33 7.92
N GLN A 114 -24.39 9.71 7.93
CA GLN A 114 -23.82 10.63 6.94
C GLN A 114 -23.53 9.90 5.63
N SER A 115 -23.65 10.62 4.51
CA SER A 115 -23.29 10.10 3.19
C SER A 115 -21.77 9.98 3.06
N VAL A 116 -21.32 8.83 2.54
CA VAL A 116 -19.92 8.58 2.14
C VAL A 116 -19.76 8.50 0.62
N LYS A 117 -20.74 9.03 -0.14
CA LYS A 117 -20.69 9.10 -1.59
C LYS A 117 -19.43 9.88 -2.03
N TYR A 118 -18.78 9.40 -3.09
CA TYR A 118 -17.52 9.92 -3.62
C TYR A 118 -16.26 9.65 -2.76
N LEU A 119 -16.41 9.09 -1.56
CA LEU A 119 -15.28 8.65 -0.74
C LEU A 119 -14.96 7.17 -0.94
N LEU A 120 -15.93 6.41 -1.45
CA LEU A 120 -15.83 4.98 -1.73
C LEU A 120 -16.46 4.69 -3.10
N PRO A 121 -16.06 3.58 -3.77
CA PRO A 121 -16.77 3.08 -4.93
C PRO A 121 -18.23 2.74 -4.61
N ASP A 122 -19.15 3.04 -5.53
CA ASP A 122 -20.60 2.83 -5.33
C ASP A 122 -20.95 1.38 -4.97
N ALA A 123 -20.25 0.40 -5.57
CA ALA A 123 -20.43 -1.01 -5.26
C ALA A 123 -20.10 -1.35 -3.79
N VAL A 124 -19.11 -0.67 -3.19
CA VAL A 124 -18.76 -0.83 -1.77
C VAL A 124 -19.83 -0.21 -0.88
N ILE A 125 -20.36 0.95 -1.27
CA ILE A 125 -21.45 1.62 -0.54
C ILE A 125 -22.71 0.75 -0.54
N ALA A 126 -23.07 0.18 -1.71
CA ALA A 126 -24.19 -0.75 -1.84
C ALA A 126 -24.01 -1.97 -0.92
N TYR A 127 -22.84 -2.60 -0.96
CA TYR A 127 -22.54 -3.75 -0.12
C TYR A 127 -22.67 -3.44 1.39
N ILE A 128 -22.13 -2.30 1.84
CA ILE A 128 -22.24 -1.86 3.24
C ILE A 128 -23.70 -1.71 3.67
N LYS A 129 -24.53 -1.13 2.79
CA LYS A 129 -25.96 -0.92 3.04
C LYS A 129 -26.71 -2.24 3.11
N ASP A 130 -26.50 -3.13 2.14
CA ASP A 130 -27.20 -4.42 2.05
C ASP A 130 -26.90 -5.33 3.26
N HIS A 131 -25.68 -5.24 3.81
CA HIS A 131 -25.25 -6.02 4.97
C HIS A 131 -25.35 -5.26 6.30
N SER A 132 -25.88 -4.03 6.29
CA SER A 132 -26.03 -3.19 7.49
C SER A 132 -24.74 -3.01 8.32
N LEU A 133 -23.59 -2.96 7.65
CA LEU A 133 -22.29 -2.82 8.30
C LEU A 133 -22.13 -1.42 8.91
N TYR A 134 -21.45 -1.33 10.06
CA TYR A 134 -21.11 -0.07 10.74
C TYR A 134 -22.32 0.74 11.24
N THR A 135 -23.48 0.10 11.42
CA THR A 135 -24.67 0.71 12.04
C THR A 135 -24.55 0.71 13.57
N LYS A 136 -25.23 1.64 14.25
CA LYS A 136 -25.20 1.80 15.73
C LYS A 136 -25.55 0.55 16.55
N GLY A 137 -26.07 -0.51 15.93
CA GLY A 137 -26.35 -1.81 16.57
C GLY A 137 -25.37 -2.94 16.23
N SER A 138 -24.48 -2.74 15.25
CA SER A 138 -23.40 -3.70 14.98
C SER A 138 -22.37 -3.57 16.10
N SER A 139 -22.11 -4.64 16.86
CA SER A 139 -21.24 -4.60 18.03
C SER A 139 -19.77 -4.44 17.63
N TRP A 140 -19.36 -3.25 17.18
CA TRP A 140 -17.96 -2.94 17.00
C TRP A 140 -17.35 -2.59 18.36
N LYS A 141 -16.90 -3.60 19.11
CA LYS A 141 -16.07 -3.45 20.31
C LYS A 141 -14.65 -2.99 19.91
N GLY A 142 -14.52 -1.76 19.44
CA GLY A 142 -13.22 -1.10 19.39
C GLY A 142 -12.88 -0.61 20.79
N LYS A 143 -11.99 -1.31 21.51
CA LYS A 143 -11.43 -0.81 22.78
C LYS A 143 -10.55 0.41 22.49
N GLY A 144 -11.14 1.59 22.44
CA GLY A 144 -10.40 2.85 22.64
C GLY A 144 -10.21 3.05 24.14
N LYS A 145 -8.99 2.85 24.64
CA LYS A 145 -8.60 3.29 25.98
C LYS A 145 -8.67 4.82 25.99
N GLY A 146 -9.59 5.36 26.77
CA GLY A 146 -9.51 6.74 27.24
C GLY A 146 -8.48 6.82 28.35
N SER A 147 -7.68 7.87 28.29
CA SER A 147 -6.99 8.50 29.41
C SER A 147 -7.08 10.00 29.17
#